data_AF-A0A2V9CWY8-F1
#
_entry.id   AF-A0A2V9CWY8-F1
#
_cell.length_a   1.000
_cell.length_b   1.000
_cell.length_c   1.000
_cell.angle_alpha   90.00
_cell.angle_beta   90.00
_cell.angle_gamma   90.00
#
_symmetry.space_group_name_H-M   'P 1'
#
loop_
_entity.id
_entity.type
_entity.pdbx_description
1 polymer ?
#
loop_
_entity_poly.entity_id
_entity_poly.type
_entity_poly.pdbx_seq_one_letter_code
_entity_poly.pdbx_strand_id
1 'polypeptide(L)' 'MYFYSHIQLDGQGSVRWAHGLEFIAYGLNLNNEVFGFYQGTPQFMIQREYYEPTVAAGFRWSPLREK' A
#
# COMPACT_ATOMS: atom_id res chain seq x y z
N MET A 1 -15.98 -20.41 -1.71
CA MET A 1 -15.19 -19.22 -1.34
C MET A 1 -13.76 -19.68 -1.19
N TYR A 2 -12.91 -19.40 -2.19
CA TYR A 2 -11.52 -19.86 -2.19
C TYR A 2 -10.69 -18.93 -1.31
N PHE A 3 -10.39 -19.37 -0.09
CA PHE A 3 -9.35 -18.75 0.73
C PHE A 3 -8.00 -19.17 0.14
N TYR A 4 -7.51 -18.39 -0.82
CA TYR A 4 -6.16 -18.53 -1.34
C TYR A 4 -5.20 -17.83 -0.37
N SER A 5 -4.21 -18.57 0.14
CA SER A 5 -3.16 -17.95 0.94
C SER A 5 -2.25 -17.13 0.04
N HIS A 6 -2.12 -15.85 0.36
CA HIS A 6 -1.25 -14.93 -0.36
C HIS A 6 -0.36 -14.16 0.63
N ILE A 7 0.81 -13.74 0.17
CA ILE A 7 1.77 -12.96 0.97
C ILE A 7 1.95 -11.63 0.27
N GLN A 8 1.60 -10.53 0.95
CA GLN A 8 1.84 -9.18 0.46
C GLN A 8 2.99 -8.56 1.22
N LEU A 9 3.87 -7.87 0.51
CA LEU A 9 4.98 -7.13 1.09
C LEU A 9 4.69 -5.63 1.04
N ASP A 10 4.53 -5.03 2.21
CA ASP A 10 4.37 -3.59 2.38
C ASP A 10 5.57 -3.01 3.13
N GLY A 11 5.88 -1.74 2.88
CA GLY A 11 6.98 -1.05 3.55
C GLY A 11 6.70 0.43 3.72
N GLN A 12 7.08 0.98 4.88
CA GLN A 12 6.99 2.42 5.16
C GLN A 12 8.23 2.89 5.91
N GLY A 13 8.69 4.09 5.59
CA GLY A 13 9.77 4.79 6.27
C GLY A 13 9.41 6.25 6.52
N SER A 14 9.96 6.82 7.59
CA SER A 14 9.86 8.25 7.86
C SER A 14 11.16 8.79 8.46
N VAL A 15 11.45 10.06 8.18
CA VAL A 15 12.58 10.80 8.72
C VAL A 15 12.08 12.14 9.24
N ARG A 16 12.34 12.42 10.52
CA ARG A 16 12.00 13.70 11.16
C ARG A 16 13.16 14.68 11.02
N TRP A 17 12.82 15.90 10.65
CA TRP A 17 13.71 17.07 10.66
C TRP A 17 13.26 18.09 11.72
N ALA A 18 14.00 19.20 11.78
CA ALA A 18 13.70 20.31 12.68
C ALA A 18 12.35 20.98 12.36
N HIS A 19 11.83 21.74 13.34
CA HIS A 19 10.60 22.54 13.20
C HIS A 19 9.34 21.73 12.88
N GLY A 20 9.33 20.44 13.24
CA GLY A 20 8.19 19.56 13.06
C GLY A 20 7.95 19.13 11.61
N LEU A 21 8.97 19.20 10.75
CA LEU A 21 8.92 18.66 9.39
C LEU A 21 9.29 17.17 9.41
N GLU A 22 8.54 16.34 8.69
CA GLU A 22 8.78 14.91 8.56
C GLU A 22 8.61 14.50 7.09
N PHE A 23 9.55 13.75 6.54
CA PHE A 23 9.36 13.06 5.26
C PHE A 23 8.89 11.65 5.52
N ILE A 24 7.91 11.22 4.74
CA ILE A 24 7.31 9.89 4.83
C ILE A 24 7.27 9.32 3.42
N ALA A 25 7.71 8.07 3.27
CA ALA A 25 7.56 7.30 2.05
C ALA A 25 7.01 5.93 2.37
N TYR A 26 6.16 5.40 1.51
CA TYR A 26 5.61 4.06 1.65
C TYR A 26 5.41 3.39 0.30
N GLY A 27 5.46 2.07 0.33
CA GLY A 27 5.17 1.19 -0.79
C GLY A 27 4.20 0.11 -0.33
N LEU A 28 3.17 -0.11 -1.13
CA LEU A 28 2.15 -1.12 -0.91
C LEU A 28 2.24 -2.18 -1.99
N ASN A 29 1.98 -3.43 -1.60
CA ASN A 29 1.94 -4.60 -2.48
C ASN A 29 3.18 -4.71 -3.37
N LEU A 30 4.38 -4.57 -2.78
CA LEU A 30 5.66 -4.46 -3.48
C LEU A 30 6.01 -5.69 -4.33
N ASN A 31 5.47 -6.86 -3.97
CA ASN A 31 5.61 -8.10 -4.74
C ASN A 31 4.47 -8.35 -5.74
N ASN A 32 3.59 -7.35 -5.95
CA ASN A 32 2.45 -7.41 -6.87
C ASN A 32 1.55 -8.65 -6.66
N GLU A 33 1.27 -8.96 -5.40
CA GLU A 33 0.42 -10.08 -5.05
C GLU A 33 -1.02 -9.83 -5.50
N VAL A 34 -1.75 -10.90 -5.83
CA VAL A 34 -3.13 -10.79 -6.30
C VAL A 34 -4.02 -10.25 -5.18
N PHE A 35 -4.83 -9.25 -5.48
CA PHE A 35 -5.75 -8.68 -4.51
C PHE A 35 -7.00 -9.53 -4.35
N GLY A 36 -7.51 -10.02 -5.48
CA GLY A 36 -8.76 -10.74 -5.52
C GLY A 36 -8.94 -11.55 -6.79
N PHE A 37 -10.01 -12.34 -6.76
CA PHE A 37 -10.44 -13.18 -7.85
C PHE A 37 -11.82 -12.70 -8.30
N TYR A 38 -11.91 -12.14 -9.50
CA TYR A 38 -13.21 -11.82 -10.08
C TYR A 38 -13.85 -13.11 -10.61
N GLN A 39 -14.88 -13.57 -9.92
CA GLN A 39 -15.73 -14.66 -10.36
C GLN A 39 -17.05 -14.07 -10.87
N GLY A 40 -17.15 -13.89 -12.19
CA GLY A 40 -18.37 -13.48 -12.87
C GLY A 40 -19.38 -14.63 -12.99
N THR A 41 -19.93 -14.85 -14.17
CA THR A 41 -20.84 -15.99 -14.43
C THR A 41 -20.10 -17.34 -14.42
N PRO A 42 -20.75 -18.44 -14.01
CA PRO A 42 -20.11 -19.77 -13.87
C PRO A 42 -19.47 -20.33 -15.14
N GLN A 43 -19.84 -19.77 -16.31
CA GLN A 43 -19.32 -20.18 -17.62
C GLN A 43 -17.91 -19.66 -17.92
N PHE A 44 -17.39 -18.70 -17.15
CA PHE A 44 -16.09 -18.09 -17.38
C PHE A 44 -15.07 -18.43 -16.29
N MET A 45 -13.80 -18.50 -16.68
CA MET A 45 -12.69 -18.71 -15.76
C MET A 45 -12.54 -17.52 -14.81
N ILE A 46 -12.13 -17.81 -13.59
CA ILE A 46 -11.86 -16.80 -12.56
C ILE A 46 -10.68 -15.93 -13.00
N GLN A 47 -10.86 -14.60 -13.02
CA GLN A 47 -9.80 -13.66 -13.36
C GLN A 47 -9.06 -13.18 -12.12
N ARG A 48 -7.73 -13.06 -12.22
CA ARG A 48 -6.86 -12.47 -11.18
C ARG A 48 -6.90 -10.95 -11.28
N GLU A 49 -7.24 -10.27 -10.20
CA GLU A 49 -7.25 -8.80 -10.11
C GLU A 49 -5.97 -8.30 -9.44
N TYR A 50 -5.23 -7.44 -10.13
CA TYR A 50 -4.01 -6.79 -9.64
C TYR A 50 -4.25 -5.29 -9.56
N TYR A 51 -3.88 -4.68 -8.42
CA TYR A 51 -3.82 -3.22 -8.28
C TYR A 51 -2.42 -2.65 -8.46
N GLU A 52 -1.46 -3.49 -8.85
CA GLU A 52 -0.05 -3.16 -9.04
C GLU A 52 0.64 -2.65 -7.75
N PRO A 53 1.98 -2.63 -7.69
CA PRO A 53 2.69 -2.00 -6.60
C PRO A 53 2.42 -0.49 -6.60
N THR A 54 2.01 0.05 -5.45
CA THR A 54 1.81 1.49 -5.28
C THR A 54 2.94 2.07 -4.46
N VAL A 55 3.57 3.14 -4.95
CA VAL A 55 4.61 3.87 -4.22
C VAL A 55 4.22 5.33 -4.06
N ALA A 56 4.44 5.87 -2.86
CA ALA A 56 4.13 7.26 -2.55
C ALA A 56 5.14 7.84 -1.57
N ALA A 57 5.35 9.16 -1.67
CA ALA A 57 6.20 9.91 -0.76
C ALA A 57 5.65 11.32 -0.55
N GLY A 58 5.89 11.88 0.62
CA GLY A 58 5.37 13.20 0.97
C GLY A 58 6.02 13.79 2.21
N PHE A 59 5.74 15.07 2.43
CA PHE A 59 6.15 15.82 3.61
C PHE A 59 4.94 16.05 4.50
N ARG A 60 5.11 15.79 5.80
CA ARG A 60 4.19 16.17 6.86
C ARG A 60 4.82 17.33 7.63
N TRP A 61 4.08 18.40 7.81
CA TRP A 61 4.47 19.49 8.69
C TRP A 61 3.56 19.55 9.91
N SER A 62 4.16 19.57 11.09
CA SER A 62 3.47 19.59 12.40
C SER A 62 4.19 20.58 13.31
N PRO A 63 3.93 21.90 13.16
CA PRO A 63 4.66 22.94 13.87
C PRO A 63 4.58 22.73 15.39
N LEU A 64 5.73 22.82 16.05
CA LEU A 64 5.81 22.81 17.50
C LEU A 64 5.18 24.11 17.98
N ARG A 65 4.00 24.04 18.60
CA ARG A 65 3.37 25.20 19.24
C ARG A 65 4.30 25.68 20.35
N GLU A 66 4.91 26.84 20.16
CA GLU A 66 5.60 27.56 21.24
C GLU A 66 4.54 28.00 22.27
N LYS A 67 4.77 27.68 23.55
CA LYS A 67 3.89 28.07 24.66
C LYS A 67 4.25 29.45 25.17
#